data_AF-A0A966MH54-F1
#
_entry.id   AF-A0A966MH54-F1
#
_cell.length_a   1.000
_cell.length_b   1.000
_cell.length_c   1.000
_cell.angle_alpha   90.00
_cell.angle_beta   90.00
_cell.angle_gamma   90.00
#
_symmetry.space_group_name_H-M   'P 1'
#
loop_
_entity.id
_entity.type
_entity.pdbx_description
1 polymer ?
#
loop_
_entity_poly.entity_id
_entity_poly.type
_entity_poly.pdbx_seq_one_letter_code
_entity_poly.pdbx_strand_id
1 'polypeptide(L)'
;MEQAAKETLPISLEDEMRRSYLDYAMSVIVGRALPDVRDGLKPVHRRVLYAMYELNNDWNRAFKKSARIVGDVIGKYHPHGDTAVYDTIVRMAQDFSLRYMLVDGQGNFGSVDGDNAAAMRYTEIRLRKIAHELLADLDKETVDFGPNYDGSEKEPLILPAKVPNLLINGSSGIAVGMATNIPPHNLDEVIKACLHVLHQPDCTIDELIEIIPAPDFPTAGIIYGVQGVREGYRTGRGRVVMRAKTHFEDMDKGQRQAIIVDELPYQVNKKNLLERIAELVNEKKIEGISDLRDESDKSGMRVVIELKRGEVPEVVLNNLYKSTQLQDNFGMNMVALVDNQPRLLNLKQMLEYFLAHRREVITRRTIFELRKARERGHVLEGLAVALANIDRFIAIIKAAANPVVAKQELMAQAWDSSLVREMLARAEGEAPGGRNAFRPEGLLPEYGMQDSGLYRLSDDQAQEILQMRLQRLTGLEQDKIVNEYKEVMDQIADLLDLLAKPERVTKVIETELLEVKAEFGADGSDSGRRSFIEMNATELFTEDLITPTDMVVTLS
;
A
#
# COMPACT_ATOMS: atom_id res chain seq x y z
N MET A 1 11.75 37.71 -48.57
CA MET A 1 10.40 37.68 -47.97
C MET A 1 9.61 36.42 -48.31
N GLU A 2 10.23 35.28 -48.67
CA GLU A 2 9.48 34.10 -49.12
C GLU A 2 8.64 33.54 -47.96
N GLN A 3 7.34 33.46 -48.21
CA GLN A 3 6.33 32.95 -47.31
C GLN A 3 6.47 31.43 -47.29
N ALA A 4 6.98 30.86 -46.19
CA ALA A 4 7.12 29.41 -46.04
C ALA A 4 5.76 28.74 -46.34
N ALA A 5 5.72 27.92 -47.39
CA ALA A 5 4.55 27.15 -47.76
C ALA A 5 4.16 26.26 -46.57
N LYS A 6 2.96 26.46 -46.02
CA LYS A 6 2.37 25.52 -45.06
C LYS A 6 2.05 24.24 -45.81
N GLU A 7 2.97 23.29 -45.75
CA GLU A 7 2.80 21.95 -46.30
C GLU A 7 1.78 21.22 -45.42
N THR A 8 0.56 21.03 -45.91
CA THR A 8 -0.48 20.24 -45.26
C THR A 8 -0.36 18.80 -45.74
N LEU A 9 0.16 17.91 -44.88
CA LEU A 9 0.20 16.49 -45.15
C LEU A 9 -1.21 15.88 -44.96
N PRO A 10 -1.81 15.26 -45.98
CA PRO A 10 -3.09 14.57 -45.83
C PRO A 10 -2.90 13.34 -44.94
N ILE A 11 -3.70 13.23 -43.88
CA ILE A 11 -3.70 12.09 -42.96
C ILE A 11 -4.88 11.17 -43.32
N SER A 12 -4.63 9.87 -43.43
CA SER A 12 -5.68 8.86 -43.62
C SER A 12 -6.58 8.82 -42.39
N LEU A 13 -7.91 8.88 -42.60
CA LEU A 13 -8.88 8.77 -41.50
C LEU A 13 -8.73 7.44 -40.76
N GLU A 14 -8.46 6.33 -41.46
CA GLU A 14 -8.29 5.02 -40.85
C GLU A 14 -7.07 4.99 -39.91
N ASP A 15 -5.94 5.54 -40.37
CA ASP A 15 -4.71 5.56 -39.59
C ASP A 15 -4.83 6.49 -38.38
N GLU A 16 -5.45 7.66 -38.56
CA GLU A 16 -5.69 8.60 -37.47
C GLU A 16 -6.64 8.01 -36.41
N MET A 17 -7.74 7.37 -36.85
CA MET A 17 -8.68 6.71 -35.93
C MET A 17 -8.01 5.57 -35.16
N ARG A 18 -7.21 4.73 -35.83
CA ARG A 18 -6.48 3.62 -35.18
C ARG A 18 -5.49 4.16 -34.16
N ARG A 19 -4.69 5.16 -34.52
CA ARG A 19 -3.67 5.75 -33.65
C ARG A 19 -4.30 6.45 -32.45
N SER A 20 -5.23 7.38 -32.69
CA SER A 20 -5.90 8.14 -31.62
C SER A 20 -6.66 7.22 -30.66
N TYR A 21 -7.31 6.17 -31.16
CA TYR A 21 -7.99 5.18 -30.31
C TYR A 21 -7.00 4.36 -29.48
N LEU A 22 -5.90 3.89 -30.06
CA LEU A 22 -4.88 3.12 -29.34
C LEU A 22 -4.17 3.97 -28.28
N ASP A 23 -3.81 5.21 -28.59
CA ASP A 23 -3.16 6.14 -27.65
C ASP A 23 -4.08 6.41 -26.45
N TYR A 24 -5.37 6.67 -26.69
CA TYR A 24 -6.37 6.82 -25.64
C TYR A 24 -6.56 5.54 -24.82
N ALA A 25 -6.69 4.38 -25.49
CA ALA A 25 -6.89 3.10 -24.82
C ALA A 25 -5.74 2.75 -23.89
N MET A 26 -4.49 2.89 -24.36
CA MET A 26 -3.29 2.64 -23.57
C MET A 26 -3.17 3.60 -22.38
N SER A 27 -3.46 4.89 -22.60
CA SER A 27 -3.49 5.89 -21.52
C SER A 27 -4.51 5.54 -20.43
N VAL A 28 -5.70 5.07 -20.80
CA VAL A 28 -6.73 4.67 -19.84
C VAL A 28 -6.36 3.38 -19.10
N ILE A 29 -5.81 2.38 -19.80
CA ILE A 29 -5.43 1.08 -19.22
C ILE A 29 -4.32 1.27 -18.19
N VAL A 30 -3.21 1.91 -18.58
CA VAL A 30 -2.00 2.02 -17.75
C VAL A 30 -2.08 3.21 -16.78
N GLY A 31 -2.56 4.36 -17.27
CA GLY A 31 -2.51 5.62 -16.54
C GLY A 31 -3.73 5.95 -15.69
N ARG A 32 -4.76 5.09 -15.64
CA ARG A 32 -6.02 5.42 -14.95
C ARG A 32 -6.72 4.25 -14.28
N ALA A 33 -7.10 3.22 -15.03
CA ALA A 33 -8.15 2.30 -14.62
C ALA A 33 -7.67 1.13 -13.76
N LEU A 34 -6.48 0.60 -14.03
CA LEU A 34 -5.93 -0.59 -13.37
C LEU A 34 -4.91 -0.21 -12.28
N PRO A 35 -4.86 -0.94 -11.16
CA PRO A 35 -3.80 -0.79 -10.17
C PRO A 35 -2.51 -1.49 -10.62
N ASP A 36 -1.37 -1.07 -10.07
CA ASP A 36 -0.11 -1.83 -10.16
C ASP A 36 -0.13 -2.99 -9.16
N VAL A 37 0.39 -4.16 -9.55
CA VAL A 37 0.39 -5.36 -8.70
C VAL A 37 1.19 -5.17 -7.40
N ARG A 38 2.23 -4.33 -7.42
CA ARG A 38 3.21 -4.25 -6.34
C ARG A 38 2.75 -3.38 -5.16
N ASP A 39 2.06 -2.27 -5.42
CA ASP A 39 1.50 -1.38 -4.37
C ASP A 39 -0.03 -1.38 -4.31
N GLY A 40 -0.71 -1.96 -5.31
CA GLY A 40 -2.17 -2.04 -5.38
C GLY A 40 -2.87 -0.71 -5.64
N LEU A 41 -2.14 0.34 -6.03
CA LEU A 41 -2.69 1.68 -6.20
C LEU A 41 -2.86 2.05 -7.68
N LYS A 42 -3.93 2.80 -7.96
CA LYS A 42 -4.06 3.55 -9.21
C LYS A 42 -3.32 4.89 -9.09
N PRO A 43 -2.96 5.54 -10.22
CA PRO A 43 -2.20 6.80 -10.19
C PRO A 43 -2.81 7.90 -9.32
N VAL A 44 -4.15 8.07 -9.33
CA VAL A 44 -4.81 9.09 -8.49
C VAL A 44 -4.62 8.84 -6.99
N HIS A 45 -4.71 7.59 -6.53
CA HIS A 45 -4.48 7.25 -5.12
C HIS A 45 -3.02 7.51 -4.72
N ARG A 46 -2.07 7.08 -5.57
CA ARG A 46 -0.63 7.27 -5.34
C ARG A 46 -0.27 8.74 -5.22
N ARG A 47 -0.78 9.57 -6.12
CA ARG A 47 -0.57 11.03 -6.12
C ARG A 47 -1.18 11.71 -4.91
N VAL A 48 -2.36 11.27 -4.46
CA VAL A 48 -2.97 11.79 -3.23
C VAL A 48 -2.11 11.46 -2.01
N LEU A 49 -1.69 10.20 -1.84
CA LEU A 49 -0.86 9.80 -0.71
C LEU A 49 0.51 10.50 -0.74
N TYR A 50 1.13 10.62 -1.91
CA TYR A 50 2.40 11.33 -2.08
C TYR A 50 2.29 12.83 -1.81
N ALA A 51 1.24 13.51 -2.29
CA ALA A 51 1.01 14.92 -1.96
C ALA A 51 0.79 15.13 -0.45
N MET A 52 0.08 14.21 0.22
CA MET A 52 -0.10 14.24 1.67
C MET A 52 1.22 14.03 2.42
N TYR A 53 2.09 13.15 1.91
CA TYR A 53 3.45 12.92 2.42
C TYR A 53 4.32 14.18 2.30
N GLU A 54 4.39 14.79 1.11
CA GLU A 54 5.15 16.03 0.86
C GLU A 54 4.67 17.19 1.74
N LEU A 55 3.36 17.26 1.99
CA LEU A 55 2.76 18.25 2.88
C LEU A 55 2.96 17.94 4.37
N ASN A 56 3.69 16.89 4.74
CA ASN A 56 3.90 16.42 6.11
C ASN A 56 2.55 16.30 6.87
N ASN A 57 1.56 15.68 6.22
CA ASN A 57 0.21 15.49 6.76
C ASN A 57 0.06 14.14 7.47
N ASP A 58 0.95 13.89 8.43
CA ASP A 58 1.07 12.61 9.11
C ASP A 58 -0.08 12.33 10.09
N TRP A 59 -0.21 11.06 10.49
CA TRP A 59 -1.25 10.58 11.40
C TRP A 59 -1.20 11.22 12.79
N ASN A 60 -0.02 11.68 13.22
CA ASN A 60 0.20 12.33 14.51
C ASN A 60 0.17 13.86 14.44
N ARG A 61 -0.21 14.44 13.28
CA ARG A 61 -0.38 15.88 13.08
C ARG A 61 -1.86 16.26 13.13
N ALA A 62 -2.10 17.57 13.23
CA ALA A 62 -3.44 18.13 13.13
C ALA A 62 -4.01 17.93 11.72
N PHE A 63 -5.32 17.74 11.62
CA PHE A 63 -6.02 17.62 10.34
C PHE A 63 -5.83 18.88 9.47
N LYS A 64 -5.85 18.69 8.16
CA LYS A 64 -5.79 19.79 7.17
C LYS A 64 -7.04 19.79 6.30
N LYS A 65 -7.51 20.96 5.90
CA LYS A 65 -8.67 21.10 4.99
C LYS A 65 -8.47 20.30 3.71
N SER A 66 -9.47 19.50 3.34
CA SER A 66 -9.41 18.65 2.14
C SER A 66 -9.15 19.46 0.87
N ALA A 67 -9.76 20.66 0.76
CA ALA A 67 -9.54 21.57 -0.37
C ALA A 67 -8.06 21.94 -0.60
N ARG A 68 -7.25 22.03 0.47
CA ARG A 68 -5.81 22.31 0.34
C ARG A 68 -5.06 21.13 -0.28
N ILE A 69 -5.40 19.90 0.14
CA ILE A 69 -4.78 18.68 -0.37
C ILE A 69 -5.19 18.47 -1.84
N VAL A 70 -6.48 18.60 -2.15
CA VAL A 70 -6.99 18.51 -3.52
C VAL A 70 -6.30 19.52 -4.44
N GLY A 71 -6.14 20.78 -4.00
CA GLY A 71 -5.45 21.81 -4.77
C GLY A 71 -3.98 21.48 -5.07
N ASP A 72 -3.25 20.93 -4.09
CA ASP A 72 -1.84 20.54 -4.28
C ASP A 72 -1.70 19.36 -5.25
N VAL A 73 -2.58 18.37 -5.12
CA VAL A 73 -2.62 17.19 -6.00
C VAL A 73 -2.85 17.62 -7.45
N ILE A 74 -3.83 18.49 -7.71
CA ILE A 74 -4.13 18.96 -9.07
C ILE A 74 -3.03 19.85 -9.61
N GLY A 75 -2.52 20.75 -8.77
CA GLY A 75 -1.51 21.73 -9.16
C GLY A 75 -0.16 21.11 -9.53
N LYS A 76 0.20 19.96 -8.95
CA LYS A 76 1.52 19.34 -9.14
C LYS A 76 1.50 18.02 -9.90
N TYR A 77 0.51 17.16 -9.66
CA TYR A 77 0.62 15.74 -10.05
C TYR A 77 -0.54 15.23 -10.92
N HIS A 78 -1.77 15.69 -10.69
CA HIS A 78 -2.97 15.12 -11.31
C HIS A 78 -3.76 16.18 -12.08
N PRO A 79 -3.44 16.43 -13.37
CA PRO A 79 -4.04 17.51 -14.18
C PRO A 79 -5.45 17.14 -14.68
N HIS A 80 -6.31 16.70 -13.75
CA HIS A 80 -7.70 16.32 -13.98
C HIS A 80 -8.60 17.01 -12.94
N GLY A 81 -9.91 16.90 -13.10
CA GLY A 81 -10.89 17.62 -12.28
C GLY A 81 -10.74 17.33 -10.78
N ASP A 82 -11.03 18.35 -9.98
CA ASP A 82 -11.01 18.33 -8.52
C ASP A 82 -11.97 17.32 -7.91
N THR A 83 -13.15 17.16 -8.50
CA THR A 83 -14.14 16.17 -8.09
C THR A 83 -13.55 14.76 -8.05
N ALA A 84 -12.82 14.35 -9.09
CA ALA A 84 -12.25 12.99 -9.14
C ALA A 84 -11.22 12.73 -8.03
N VAL A 85 -10.41 13.74 -7.71
CA VAL A 85 -9.44 13.67 -6.61
C VAL A 85 -10.16 13.64 -5.27
N TYR A 86 -11.15 14.49 -5.07
CA TYR A 86 -11.89 14.55 -3.82
C TYR A 86 -12.72 13.29 -3.57
N ASP A 87 -13.41 12.75 -4.57
CA ASP A 87 -14.15 11.49 -4.45
C ASP A 87 -13.23 10.31 -4.12
N THR A 88 -12.01 10.32 -4.68
CA THR A 88 -10.97 9.33 -4.35
C THR A 88 -10.57 9.44 -2.87
N ILE A 89 -10.32 10.66 -2.38
CA ILE A 89 -10.00 10.92 -0.97
C ILE A 89 -11.15 10.46 -0.07
N VAL A 90 -12.38 10.82 -0.41
CA VAL A 90 -13.59 10.46 0.35
C VAL A 90 -13.69 8.94 0.45
N ARG A 91 -13.52 8.22 -0.66
CA ARG A 91 -13.54 6.76 -0.67
C ARG A 91 -12.46 6.15 0.23
N MET A 92 -11.27 6.74 0.25
CA MET A 92 -10.16 6.26 1.11
C MET A 92 -10.38 6.53 2.61
N ALA A 93 -11.36 7.37 2.95
CA ALA A 93 -11.75 7.72 4.32
C ALA A 93 -13.08 7.08 4.76
N GLN A 94 -13.69 6.23 3.94
CA GLN A 94 -14.93 5.52 4.24
C GLN A 94 -14.65 4.08 4.69
N ASP A 95 -15.03 3.75 5.92
CA ASP A 95 -14.81 2.44 6.55
C ASP A 95 -15.70 1.33 5.96
N PHE A 96 -16.83 1.69 5.37
CA PHE A 96 -17.71 0.80 4.61
C PHE A 96 -17.25 0.59 3.17
N SER A 97 -16.27 1.37 2.68
CA SER A 97 -15.76 1.29 1.31
C SER A 97 -14.45 0.53 1.21
N LEU A 98 -13.49 0.84 2.09
CA LEU A 98 -12.20 0.16 2.19
C LEU A 98 -12.11 -0.65 3.48
N ARG A 99 -11.54 -1.86 3.38
CA ARG A 99 -11.32 -2.73 4.54
C ARG A 99 -10.30 -2.14 5.52
N TYR A 100 -9.27 -1.47 5.00
CA TYR A 100 -8.24 -0.74 5.73
C TYR A 100 -8.12 0.69 5.16
N MET A 101 -8.77 1.66 5.81
CA MET A 101 -8.74 3.07 5.40
C MET A 101 -7.31 3.63 5.38
N LEU A 102 -7.00 4.40 4.33
CA LEU A 102 -5.69 5.05 4.15
C LEU A 102 -5.72 6.52 4.57
N VAL A 103 -6.90 7.14 4.60
CA VAL A 103 -7.11 8.53 4.99
C VAL A 103 -7.96 8.60 6.25
N ASP A 104 -7.52 9.40 7.21
CA ASP A 104 -8.24 9.70 8.44
C ASP A 104 -9.03 10.99 8.20
N GLY A 105 -10.35 10.91 8.23
CA GLY A 105 -11.26 12.00 7.91
C GLY A 105 -11.96 12.56 9.14
N GLN A 106 -12.09 13.89 9.20
CA GLN A 106 -12.94 14.60 10.15
C GLN A 106 -14.02 15.40 9.40
N GLY A 107 -15.28 15.13 9.71
CA GLY A 107 -16.45 15.72 9.06
C GLY A 107 -17.39 14.66 8.48
N ASN A 108 -18.33 15.07 7.62
CA ASN A 108 -19.24 14.15 6.95
C ASN A 108 -18.60 13.60 5.66
N PHE A 109 -18.26 12.31 5.65
CA PHE A 109 -17.69 11.57 4.53
C PHE A 109 -18.71 10.66 3.81
N GLY A 110 -20.00 10.88 4.03
CA GLY A 110 -21.08 10.06 3.48
C GLY A 110 -21.43 8.86 4.35
N SER A 111 -22.41 8.09 3.91
CA SER A 111 -22.98 6.96 4.65
C SER A 111 -23.26 5.76 3.72
N VAL A 112 -23.49 4.59 4.32
CA VAL A 112 -23.96 3.37 3.61
C VAL A 112 -25.34 3.58 2.97
N ASP A 113 -26.08 4.58 3.43
CA ASP A 113 -27.41 4.94 2.92
C ASP A 113 -27.35 5.64 1.55
N GLY A 114 -26.14 6.02 1.11
CA GLY A 114 -25.91 6.71 -0.17
C GLY A 114 -25.85 8.21 -0.05
N ASP A 115 -25.74 8.75 1.15
CA ASP A 115 -25.49 10.17 1.34
C ASP A 115 -24.09 10.52 0.83
N ASN A 116 -24.03 11.57 0.01
CA ASN A 116 -22.75 12.10 -0.46
C ASN A 116 -21.98 12.75 0.70
N ALA A 117 -20.65 12.75 0.59
CA ALA A 117 -19.81 13.51 1.50
C ALA A 117 -20.11 15.02 1.44
N ALA A 118 -19.85 15.72 2.53
CA ALA A 118 -19.88 17.18 2.53
C ALA A 118 -18.81 17.74 1.57
N ALA A 119 -19.00 18.98 1.11
CA ALA A 119 -18.03 19.63 0.24
C ALA A 119 -16.63 19.74 0.89
N MET A 120 -15.56 19.66 0.08
CA MET A 120 -14.15 19.67 0.51
C MET A 120 -13.70 20.89 1.35
N ARG A 121 -14.51 21.95 1.41
CA ARG A 121 -14.29 23.12 2.28
C ARG A 121 -14.62 22.86 3.75
N TYR A 122 -15.47 21.85 4.03
CA TYR A 122 -15.90 21.51 5.38
C TYR A 122 -15.08 20.36 5.98
N THR A 123 -14.72 19.38 5.17
CA THR A 123 -13.97 18.20 5.61
C THR A 123 -12.49 18.51 5.83
N GLU A 124 -11.89 17.76 6.75
CA GLU A 124 -10.46 17.79 7.03
C GLU A 124 -9.90 16.37 7.03
N ILE A 125 -8.65 16.21 6.62
CA ILE A 125 -8.01 14.91 6.45
C ILE A 125 -6.55 14.92 6.89
N ARG A 126 -6.05 13.73 7.24
CA ARG A 126 -4.63 13.38 7.41
C ARG A 126 -4.40 11.92 7.04
N LEU A 127 -3.14 11.49 6.94
CA LEU A 127 -2.82 10.09 6.68
C LEU A 127 -3.20 9.21 7.88
N ARG A 128 -3.69 7.99 7.62
CA ARG A 128 -3.76 6.94 8.66
C ARG A 128 -2.37 6.35 8.88
N LYS A 129 -2.12 5.81 10.08
CA LYS A 129 -0.83 5.17 10.40
C LYS A 129 -0.46 4.04 9.41
N ILE A 130 -1.42 3.24 8.96
CA ILE A 130 -1.16 2.19 7.95
C ILE A 130 -0.76 2.75 6.57
N ALA A 131 -1.16 3.98 6.23
CA ALA A 131 -0.74 4.62 4.98
C ALA A 131 0.74 5.03 5.01
N HIS A 132 1.32 5.27 6.19
CA HIS A 132 2.78 5.47 6.32
C HIS A 132 3.56 4.23 5.90
N GLU A 133 3.04 3.03 6.14
CA GLU A 133 3.68 1.78 5.69
C GLU A 133 3.71 1.66 4.16
N LEU A 134 2.84 2.36 3.45
CA LEU A 134 2.93 2.45 1.99
C LEU A 134 4.06 3.37 1.53
N LEU A 135 4.33 4.43 2.28
CA LEU A 135 5.26 5.51 1.94
C LEU A 135 6.63 5.37 2.62
N ALA A 136 6.80 4.43 3.55
CA ALA A 136 8.02 4.27 4.33
C ALA A 136 9.24 4.03 3.45
N ASP A 137 10.36 4.66 3.80
CA ASP A 137 11.65 4.60 3.09
C ASP A 137 11.63 5.19 1.65
N LEU A 138 10.64 6.04 1.32
CA LEU A 138 10.55 6.70 0.01
C LEU A 138 11.73 7.66 -0.26
N ASP A 139 12.25 8.29 0.77
CA ASP A 139 13.40 9.22 0.74
C ASP A 139 14.76 8.53 0.52
N LYS A 140 14.79 7.19 0.51
CA LYS A 140 16.00 6.36 0.40
C LYS A 140 16.19 5.74 -1.00
N GLU A 141 15.72 6.41 -2.05
CA GLU A 141 15.85 5.96 -3.45
C GLU A 141 15.32 4.53 -3.71
N THR A 142 14.32 4.10 -2.94
CA THR A 142 13.78 2.73 -2.96
C THR A 142 12.87 2.43 -4.16
N VAL A 143 12.40 3.46 -4.84
CA VAL A 143 11.54 3.38 -6.02
C VAL A 143 11.95 4.42 -7.05
N ASP A 144 11.53 4.21 -8.29
CA ASP A 144 11.81 5.15 -9.36
C ASP A 144 10.85 6.34 -9.34
N PHE A 145 11.42 7.51 -9.61
CA PHE A 145 10.68 8.76 -9.77
C PHE A 145 10.65 9.14 -11.24
N GLY A 146 9.48 9.54 -11.73
CA GLY A 146 9.28 10.11 -13.05
C GLY A 146 9.02 11.62 -12.98
N PRO A 147 9.21 12.37 -14.08
CA PRO A 147 8.69 13.73 -14.16
C PRO A 147 7.16 13.72 -14.05
N ASN A 148 6.60 14.77 -13.45
CA ASN A 148 5.16 15.03 -13.52
C ASN A 148 4.74 15.44 -14.96
N TYR A 149 3.47 15.80 -15.13
CA TYR A 149 2.89 16.05 -16.46
C TYR A 149 3.51 17.24 -17.23
N ASP A 150 4.12 18.21 -16.55
CA ASP A 150 4.78 19.38 -17.17
C ASP A 150 6.31 19.40 -16.99
N GLY A 151 6.87 18.39 -16.32
CA GLY A 151 8.31 18.24 -16.08
C GLY A 151 8.90 19.16 -15.02
N SER A 152 8.08 19.92 -14.28
CA SER A 152 8.54 20.82 -13.22
C SER A 152 8.77 20.12 -11.87
N GLU A 153 8.11 18.99 -11.63
CA GLU A 153 8.18 18.21 -10.40
C GLU A 153 8.52 16.75 -10.69
N LYS A 154 8.85 15.99 -9.63
CA LYS A 154 9.01 14.53 -9.69
C LYS A 154 7.94 13.84 -8.85
N GLU A 155 7.44 12.71 -9.34
CA GLU A 155 6.51 11.85 -8.62
C GLU A 155 6.99 10.39 -8.61
N PRO A 156 6.75 9.62 -7.53
CA PRO A 156 7.07 8.20 -7.51
C PRO A 156 6.16 7.44 -8.48
N LEU A 157 6.76 6.63 -9.34
CA LEU A 157 6.01 5.78 -10.27
C LEU A 157 5.26 4.67 -9.51
N ILE A 158 5.86 4.22 -8.42
CA ILE A 158 5.29 3.25 -7.49
C ILE A 158 5.67 3.56 -6.05
N LEU A 159 4.92 3.06 -5.06
CA LEU A 159 5.28 3.21 -3.65
C LEU A 159 6.10 2.02 -3.12
N PRO A 160 6.96 2.23 -2.09
CA PRO A 160 7.71 1.16 -1.44
C PRO A 160 6.83 0.03 -0.89
N ALA A 161 5.64 0.35 -0.37
CA ALA A 161 4.60 -0.58 0.05
C ALA A 161 5.09 -1.73 0.95
N LYS A 162 5.13 -1.52 2.27
CA LYS A 162 5.39 -2.59 3.26
C LYS A 162 4.19 -3.51 3.50
N VAL A 163 2.99 -3.08 3.12
CA VAL A 163 1.76 -3.87 3.25
C VAL A 163 1.24 -4.33 1.89
N PRO A 164 0.68 -5.56 1.78
CA PRO A 164 0.14 -6.11 0.53
C PRO A 164 -1.23 -5.49 0.18
N ASN A 165 -1.23 -4.18 -0.09
CA ASN A 165 -2.42 -3.34 -0.21
C ASN A 165 -3.42 -3.80 -1.28
N LEU A 166 -2.94 -4.33 -2.41
CA LEU A 166 -3.81 -4.83 -3.47
C LEU A 166 -4.77 -5.92 -2.98
N LEU A 167 -4.28 -6.84 -2.14
CA LEU A 167 -5.08 -7.94 -1.62
C LEU A 167 -5.95 -7.47 -0.45
N ILE A 168 -5.41 -6.70 0.49
CA ILE A 168 -6.16 -6.33 1.71
C ILE A 168 -7.28 -5.33 1.45
N ASN A 169 -7.12 -4.42 0.47
CA ASN A 169 -8.14 -3.42 0.14
C ASN A 169 -8.87 -3.71 -1.17
N GLY A 170 -8.30 -4.54 -2.05
CA GLY A 170 -8.88 -4.81 -3.35
C GLY A 170 -8.77 -3.63 -4.31
N SER A 171 -9.38 -3.77 -5.48
CA SER A 171 -9.49 -2.71 -6.47
C SER A 171 -10.60 -3.03 -7.46
N SER A 172 -11.34 -2.01 -7.91
CA SER A 172 -12.29 -2.14 -9.00
C SER A 172 -12.06 -1.07 -10.05
N GLY A 173 -12.14 -1.42 -11.32
CA GLY A 173 -11.88 -0.49 -12.41
C GLY A 173 -12.31 -1.02 -13.76
N ILE A 174 -12.84 -0.13 -14.61
CA ILE A 174 -13.22 -0.42 -15.99
C ILE A 174 -12.27 0.34 -16.89
N ALA A 175 -11.54 -0.37 -17.74
CA ALA A 175 -10.61 0.19 -18.72
C ALA A 175 -11.20 0.04 -20.14
N VAL A 176 -10.40 0.27 -21.17
CA VAL A 176 -10.80 0.00 -22.56
C VAL A 176 -10.58 -1.48 -22.87
N GLY A 177 -11.65 -2.22 -23.15
CA GLY A 177 -11.60 -3.64 -23.52
C GLY A 177 -11.35 -4.62 -22.36
N MET A 178 -11.23 -4.14 -21.12
CA MET A 178 -11.00 -4.97 -19.94
C MET A 178 -11.51 -4.29 -18.66
N ALA A 179 -11.62 -5.07 -17.59
CA ALA A 179 -11.96 -4.59 -16.26
C ALA A 179 -11.14 -5.34 -15.21
N THR A 180 -11.13 -4.82 -13.99
CA THR A 180 -10.60 -5.48 -12.79
C THR A 180 -11.60 -5.36 -11.66
N ASN A 181 -11.71 -6.43 -10.86
CA ASN A 181 -12.52 -6.46 -9.65
C ASN A 181 -11.91 -7.47 -8.68
N ILE A 182 -11.08 -6.97 -7.77
CA ILE A 182 -10.34 -7.73 -6.76
C ILE A 182 -11.00 -7.45 -5.41
N PRO A 183 -11.49 -8.47 -4.68
CA PRO A 183 -12.12 -8.26 -3.39
C PRO A 183 -11.07 -7.99 -2.29
N PRO A 184 -11.44 -7.30 -1.20
CA PRO A 184 -10.58 -7.11 -0.04
C PRO A 184 -10.40 -8.41 0.76
N HIS A 185 -9.34 -8.49 1.55
CA HIS A 185 -8.98 -9.65 2.36
C HIS A 185 -8.51 -9.23 3.75
N ASN A 186 -8.55 -10.18 4.69
CA ASN A 186 -8.05 -9.96 6.04
C ASN A 186 -6.51 -9.88 6.05
N LEU A 187 -5.95 -8.86 6.71
CA LEU A 187 -4.52 -8.61 6.76
C LEU A 187 -3.72 -9.76 7.39
N ASP A 188 -4.21 -10.35 8.48
CA ASP A 188 -3.48 -11.42 9.17
C ASP A 188 -3.30 -12.64 8.29
N GLU A 189 -4.32 -12.98 7.51
CA GLU A 189 -4.27 -14.10 6.57
C GLU A 189 -3.39 -13.81 5.38
N VAL A 190 -3.46 -12.61 4.81
CA VAL A 190 -2.59 -12.22 3.71
C VAL A 190 -1.12 -12.23 4.16
N ILE A 191 -0.82 -11.73 5.36
CA ILE A 191 0.54 -11.79 5.90
C ILE A 191 0.97 -13.24 6.16
N LYS A 192 0.11 -14.08 6.75
CA LYS A 192 0.40 -15.51 6.92
C LYS A 192 0.70 -16.19 5.58
N ALA A 193 -0.05 -15.86 4.53
CA ALA A 193 0.18 -16.39 3.18
C ALA A 193 1.48 -15.87 2.57
N CYS A 194 1.80 -14.58 2.73
CA CYS A 194 3.09 -14.01 2.35
C CYS A 194 4.25 -14.77 3.03
N LEU A 195 4.15 -15.02 4.33
CA LEU A 195 5.16 -15.77 5.09
C LEU A 195 5.27 -17.22 4.60
N HIS A 196 4.14 -17.88 4.29
CA HIS A 196 4.14 -19.23 3.71
C HIS A 196 4.86 -19.28 2.37
N VAL A 197 4.54 -18.37 1.44
CA VAL A 197 5.23 -18.27 0.13
C VAL A 197 6.72 -17.92 0.31
N LEU A 198 7.04 -17.07 1.29
CA LEU A 198 8.41 -16.65 1.56
C LEU A 198 9.29 -17.83 2.05
N HIS A 199 8.73 -18.71 2.88
CA HIS A 199 9.45 -19.88 3.42
C HIS A 199 9.33 -21.13 2.54
N GLN A 200 8.27 -21.24 1.74
CA GLN A 200 8.00 -22.37 0.83
C GLN A 200 7.59 -21.85 -0.56
N PRO A 201 8.55 -21.40 -1.40
CA PRO A 201 8.23 -20.83 -2.71
C PRO A 201 7.47 -21.77 -3.66
N ASP A 202 7.67 -23.09 -3.51
CA ASP A 202 7.01 -24.11 -4.32
C ASP A 202 5.61 -24.50 -3.81
N CYS A 203 5.08 -23.82 -2.78
CA CYS A 203 3.77 -24.09 -2.20
C CYS A 203 2.66 -24.09 -3.27
N THR A 204 1.68 -24.96 -3.10
CA THR A 204 0.53 -25.02 -4.02
C THR A 204 -0.43 -23.86 -3.76
N ILE A 205 -1.27 -23.52 -4.76
CA ILE A 205 -2.33 -22.52 -4.55
C ILE A 205 -3.33 -23.02 -3.49
N ASP A 206 -3.60 -24.33 -3.45
CA ASP A 206 -4.56 -24.91 -2.51
C ASP A 206 -4.10 -24.77 -1.05
N GLU A 207 -2.80 -24.87 -0.77
CA GLU A 207 -2.26 -24.53 0.57
C GLU A 207 -2.53 -23.07 0.95
N LEU A 208 -2.41 -22.14 0.00
CA LEU A 208 -2.69 -20.72 0.22
C LEU A 208 -4.18 -20.46 0.44
N ILE A 209 -5.05 -21.24 -0.21
CA ILE A 209 -6.50 -21.19 -0.01
C ILE A 209 -6.88 -21.62 1.41
N GLU A 210 -6.17 -22.58 2.01
CA GLU A 210 -6.42 -22.95 3.40
C GLU A 210 -6.00 -21.84 4.39
N ILE A 211 -5.05 -20.98 4.01
CA ILE A 211 -4.64 -19.80 4.79
C ILE A 211 -5.58 -18.60 4.58
N ILE A 212 -5.99 -18.37 3.33
CA ILE A 212 -6.92 -17.31 2.90
C ILE A 212 -8.20 -18.00 2.38
N PRO A 213 -9.13 -18.41 3.27
CA PRO A 213 -10.28 -19.21 2.88
C PRO A 213 -11.28 -18.44 2.01
N ALA A 214 -11.43 -17.13 2.26
CA ALA A 214 -12.31 -16.25 1.50
C ALA A 214 -11.96 -14.77 1.71
N PRO A 215 -12.49 -13.87 0.87
CA PRO A 215 -12.44 -12.43 1.08
C PRO A 215 -12.94 -11.98 2.45
N ASP A 216 -12.63 -10.74 2.82
CA ASP A 216 -13.12 -10.11 4.06
C ASP A 216 -13.59 -8.69 3.75
N PHE A 217 -14.91 -8.50 3.70
CA PHE A 217 -15.52 -7.26 3.26
C PHE A 217 -15.66 -6.25 4.41
N PRO A 218 -15.53 -4.94 4.15
CA PRO A 218 -15.65 -3.91 5.19
C PRO A 218 -17.02 -3.89 5.86
N THR A 219 -18.09 -4.22 5.12
CA THR A 219 -19.48 -4.28 5.60
C THR A 219 -19.86 -5.62 6.24
N ALA A 220 -18.88 -6.50 6.50
CA ALA A 220 -19.07 -7.83 7.07
C ALA A 220 -19.95 -8.73 6.18
N GLY A 221 -21.09 -9.21 6.68
CA GLY A 221 -22.01 -10.10 5.97
C GLY A 221 -21.54 -11.55 5.91
N ILE A 222 -22.27 -12.36 5.14
CA ILE A 222 -22.04 -13.79 5.00
C ILE A 222 -21.50 -14.09 3.60
N ILE A 223 -20.35 -14.75 3.52
CA ILE A 223 -19.87 -15.39 2.29
C ILE A 223 -20.50 -16.78 2.23
N TYR A 224 -21.38 -16.98 1.26
CA TYR A 224 -22.21 -18.17 1.14
C TYR A 224 -21.64 -19.15 0.12
N GLY A 225 -20.83 -20.09 0.61
CA GLY A 225 -20.10 -21.06 -0.20
C GLY A 225 -18.81 -20.50 -0.80
N VAL A 226 -17.79 -21.36 -0.91
CA VAL A 226 -16.43 -20.95 -1.30
C VAL A 226 -15.95 -21.54 -2.63
N GLN A 227 -16.76 -22.33 -3.34
CA GLN A 227 -16.31 -22.96 -4.60
C GLN A 227 -15.91 -21.93 -5.66
N GLY A 228 -16.74 -20.90 -5.88
CA GLY A 228 -16.42 -19.81 -6.80
C GLY A 228 -15.25 -18.93 -6.35
N VAL A 229 -15.00 -18.86 -5.04
CA VAL A 229 -13.84 -18.16 -4.44
C VAL A 229 -12.56 -18.93 -4.74
N ARG A 230 -12.56 -20.25 -4.50
CA ARG A 230 -11.43 -21.15 -4.76
C ARG A 230 -11.02 -21.11 -6.24
N GLU A 231 -12.00 -21.15 -7.14
CA GLU A 231 -11.75 -21.00 -8.58
C GLU A 231 -11.15 -19.62 -8.92
N GLY A 232 -11.68 -18.57 -8.29
CA GLY A 232 -11.11 -17.22 -8.33
C GLY A 232 -9.63 -17.22 -7.95
N TYR A 233 -9.27 -17.79 -6.82
CA TYR A 233 -7.88 -17.83 -6.36
C TYR A 233 -6.95 -18.66 -7.24
N ARG A 234 -7.45 -19.73 -7.90
CA ARG A 234 -6.66 -20.55 -8.82
C ARG A 234 -6.42 -19.89 -10.19
N THR A 235 -7.44 -19.20 -10.72
CA THR A 235 -7.42 -18.76 -12.13
C THR A 235 -7.40 -17.24 -12.32
N GLY A 236 -7.72 -16.47 -11.28
CA GLY A 236 -7.97 -15.04 -11.38
C GLY A 236 -9.43 -14.67 -11.63
N ARG A 237 -10.32 -15.63 -11.94
CA ARG A 237 -11.74 -15.39 -12.21
C ARG A 237 -12.64 -16.28 -11.38
N GLY A 238 -13.62 -15.70 -10.73
CA GLY A 238 -14.46 -16.41 -9.79
C GLY A 238 -15.69 -15.62 -9.39
N ARG A 239 -16.47 -16.20 -8.49
CA ARG A 239 -17.69 -15.56 -7.96
C ARG A 239 -17.75 -15.78 -6.46
N VAL A 240 -17.99 -14.69 -5.73
CA VAL A 240 -18.29 -14.71 -4.30
C VAL A 240 -19.76 -14.41 -4.15
N VAL A 241 -20.51 -15.33 -3.53
CA VAL A 241 -21.91 -15.06 -3.15
C VAL A 241 -21.89 -14.41 -1.78
N MET A 242 -22.44 -13.21 -1.69
CA MET A 242 -22.54 -12.44 -0.46
C MET A 242 -24.00 -12.39 -0.03
N ARG A 243 -24.26 -12.60 1.25
CA ARG A 243 -25.60 -12.59 1.82
C ARG A 243 -25.62 -11.67 3.04
N ALA A 244 -26.73 -10.95 3.20
CA ALA A 244 -27.00 -10.13 4.36
C ALA A 244 -27.03 -11.02 5.62
N LYS A 245 -26.61 -10.46 6.75
CA LYS A 245 -26.79 -11.11 8.05
C LYS A 245 -28.15 -10.71 8.59
N THR A 246 -28.93 -11.71 8.97
CA THR A 246 -30.30 -11.51 9.43
C THR A 246 -30.62 -12.40 10.61
N HIS A 247 -31.59 -12.00 11.42
CA HIS A 247 -32.21 -12.85 12.43
C HIS A 247 -33.71 -12.57 12.53
N PHE A 248 -34.43 -13.42 13.27
CA PHE A 248 -35.87 -13.28 13.48
C PHE A 248 -36.16 -12.79 14.90
N GLU A 249 -37.13 -11.88 15.02
CA GLU A 249 -37.66 -11.40 16.30
C GLU A 249 -39.17 -11.62 16.38
N ASP A 250 -39.66 -11.98 17.57
CA ASP A 250 -41.09 -12.11 17.84
C ASP A 250 -41.72 -10.75 18.16
N MET A 251 -42.87 -10.49 17.56
CA MET A 251 -43.65 -9.26 17.67
C MET A 251 -45.04 -9.55 18.25
N ASP A 252 -45.68 -8.55 18.86
CA ASP A 252 -47.05 -8.64 19.40
C ASP A 252 -47.28 -9.84 20.33
N LYS A 253 -46.33 -10.10 21.25
CA LYS A 253 -46.34 -11.28 22.15
C LYS A 253 -46.36 -12.62 21.38
N GLY A 254 -45.66 -12.69 20.26
CA GLY A 254 -45.50 -13.89 19.43
C GLY A 254 -46.62 -14.11 18.40
N GLN A 255 -47.46 -13.11 18.13
CA GLN A 255 -48.50 -13.22 17.09
C GLN A 255 -47.99 -12.88 15.69
N ARG A 256 -46.86 -12.16 15.61
CA ARG A 256 -46.18 -11.80 14.37
C ARG A 256 -44.69 -12.01 14.54
N GLN A 257 -43.97 -12.07 13.44
CA GLN A 257 -42.52 -12.13 13.43
C GLN A 257 -41.96 -11.04 12.53
N ALA A 258 -40.74 -10.61 12.81
CA ALA A 258 -40.01 -9.65 11.99
C ALA A 258 -38.68 -10.28 11.54
N ILE A 259 -38.27 -9.95 10.32
CA ILE A 259 -36.92 -10.21 9.83
C ILE A 259 -36.11 -8.95 10.09
N ILE A 260 -35.03 -9.10 10.85
CA ILE A 260 -34.09 -8.04 11.12
C ILE A 260 -32.87 -8.22 10.24
N VAL A 261 -32.44 -7.16 9.54
CA VAL A 261 -31.20 -7.14 8.77
C VAL A 261 -30.16 -6.32 9.54
N ASP A 262 -29.09 -7.01 9.96
CA ASP A 262 -28.02 -6.47 10.79
C ASP A 262 -26.81 -5.99 9.96
N GLU A 263 -26.53 -6.68 8.85
CA GLU A 263 -25.38 -6.40 7.97
C GLU A 263 -25.77 -6.59 6.50
N LEU A 264 -25.35 -5.68 5.61
CA LEU A 264 -25.60 -5.77 4.16
C LEU A 264 -24.41 -6.33 3.40
N PRO A 265 -24.63 -6.97 2.23
CA PRO A 265 -23.56 -7.30 1.30
C PRO A 265 -22.76 -6.06 0.87
N TYR A 266 -21.50 -6.29 0.50
CA TYR A 266 -20.59 -5.21 0.08
C TYR A 266 -21.12 -4.44 -1.14
N GLN A 267 -20.98 -3.11 -1.11
CA GLN A 267 -21.44 -2.17 -2.15
C GLN A 267 -22.96 -2.15 -2.38
N VAL A 268 -23.77 -2.68 -1.46
CA VAL A 268 -25.23 -2.52 -1.50
C VAL A 268 -25.62 -1.22 -0.82
N ASN A 269 -26.34 -0.37 -1.54
CA ASN A 269 -26.91 0.85 -1.00
C ASN A 269 -28.20 0.53 -0.23
N LYS A 270 -28.24 0.88 1.06
CA LYS A 270 -29.38 0.54 1.93
C LYS A 270 -30.69 1.16 1.45
N LYS A 271 -30.68 2.44 1.09
CA LYS A 271 -31.89 3.16 0.64
C LYS A 271 -32.49 2.52 -0.62
N ASN A 272 -31.66 2.28 -1.64
CA ASN A 272 -32.10 1.66 -2.89
C ASN A 272 -32.65 0.25 -2.67
N LEU A 273 -32.05 -0.52 -1.74
CA LEU A 273 -32.55 -1.84 -1.37
C LEU A 273 -33.96 -1.76 -0.75
N LEU A 274 -34.19 -0.83 0.18
CA LEU A 274 -35.50 -0.64 0.81
C LEU A 274 -36.56 -0.19 -0.18
N GLU A 275 -36.22 0.76 -1.07
CA GLU A 275 -37.09 1.19 -2.17
C GLU A 275 -37.45 0.00 -3.06
N ARG A 276 -36.47 -0.86 -3.39
CA ARG A 276 -36.70 -2.05 -4.20
C ARG A 276 -37.59 -3.08 -3.50
N ILE A 277 -37.42 -3.30 -2.20
CA ILE A 277 -38.29 -4.19 -1.42
C ILE A 277 -39.73 -3.65 -1.44
N ALA A 278 -39.92 -2.35 -1.20
CA ALA A 278 -41.23 -1.72 -1.22
C ALA A 278 -41.93 -1.84 -2.59
N GLU A 279 -41.19 -1.65 -3.68
CA GLU A 279 -41.69 -1.88 -5.05
C GLU A 279 -42.18 -3.32 -5.23
N LEU A 280 -41.38 -4.32 -4.85
CA LEU A 280 -41.72 -5.74 -5.01
C LEU A 280 -42.94 -6.16 -4.20
N VAL A 281 -43.13 -5.57 -3.01
CA VAL A 281 -44.31 -5.77 -2.17
C VAL A 281 -45.54 -5.13 -2.82
N ASN A 282 -45.42 -3.91 -3.33
CA ASN A 282 -46.52 -3.21 -4.01
C ASN A 282 -46.96 -3.91 -5.31
N GLU A 283 -46.00 -4.46 -6.06
CA GLU A 283 -46.25 -5.27 -7.26
C GLU A 283 -46.76 -6.69 -6.96
N LYS A 284 -46.88 -7.07 -5.68
CA LYS A 284 -47.23 -8.43 -5.22
C LYS A 284 -46.31 -9.52 -5.75
N LYS A 285 -45.05 -9.19 -6.02
CA LYS A 285 -44.00 -10.16 -6.35
C LYS A 285 -43.42 -10.83 -5.10
N ILE A 286 -43.45 -10.12 -3.98
CA ILE A 286 -43.16 -10.66 -2.65
C ILE A 286 -44.40 -10.44 -1.79
N GLU A 287 -44.94 -11.53 -1.24
CA GLU A 287 -46.06 -11.49 -0.31
C GLU A 287 -45.57 -11.66 1.14
N GLY A 288 -46.49 -11.63 2.11
CA GLY A 288 -46.16 -11.85 3.52
C GLY A 288 -45.53 -10.68 4.29
N ILE A 289 -45.16 -9.57 3.65
CA ILE A 289 -44.63 -8.37 4.34
C ILE A 289 -45.77 -7.40 4.69
N SER A 290 -45.81 -6.92 5.94
CA SER A 290 -46.79 -5.94 6.43
C SER A 290 -46.24 -4.52 6.55
N ASP A 291 -45.00 -4.36 7.00
CA ASP A 291 -44.35 -3.06 7.21
C ASP A 291 -42.84 -3.16 6.97
N LEU A 292 -42.20 -2.03 6.65
CA LEU A 292 -40.77 -1.92 6.41
C LEU A 292 -40.24 -0.65 7.08
N ARG A 293 -39.29 -0.79 8.01
CA ARG A 293 -38.71 0.33 8.75
C ARG A 293 -37.19 0.28 8.78
N ASP A 294 -36.57 1.46 8.80
CA ASP A 294 -35.15 1.63 9.08
C ASP A 294 -34.99 2.21 10.49
N GLU A 295 -34.51 1.38 11.40
CA GLU A 295 -34.22 1.71 12.81
C GLU A 295 -32.72 1.83 13.05
N SER A 296 -31.92 1.99 11.98
CA SER A 296 -30.47 2.15 12.06
C SER A 296 -30.10 3.41 12.85
N ASP A 297 -29.12 3.28 13.75
CA ASP A 297 -28.63 4.38 14.56
C ASP A 297 -27.10 4.32 14.71
N LYS A 298 -26.56 5.04 15.71
CA LYS A 298 -25.11 5.06 15.97
C LYS A 298 -24.57 3.73 16.52
N SER A 299 -25.43 2.84 17.01
CA SER A 299 -25.07 1.54 17.56
C SER A 299 -24.97 0.45 16.50
N GLY A 300 -25.60 0.65 15.34
CA GLY A 300 -25.49 -0.27 14.21
C GLY A 300 -26.63 -0.10 13.21
N MET A 301 -26.53 -0.86 12.13
CA MET A 301 -27.60 -0.96 11.15
C MET A 301 -28.71 -1.88 11.67
N ARG A 302 -29.97 -1.47 11.49
CA ARG A 302 -31.13 -2.27 11.84
C ARG A 302 -32.28 -1.97 10.88
N VAL A 303 -32.48 -2.82 9.88
CA VAL A 303 -33.67 -2.78 9.04
C VAL A 303 -34.67 -3.80 9.56
N VAL A 304 -35.91 -3.37 9.77
CA VAL A 304 -37.01 -4.19 10.28
C VAL A 304 -38.01 -4.45 9.17
N ILE A 305 -38.19 -5.72 8.81
CA ILE A 305 -39.21 -6.19 7.86
C ILE A 305 -40.27 -6.94 8.66
N GLU A 306 -41.40 -6.30 8.93
CA GLU A 306 -42.49 -6.95 9.66
C GLU A 306 -43.28 -7.87 8.75
N LEU A 307 -43.59 -9.07 9.25
CA LEU A 307 -44.37 -10.05 8.52
C LEU A 307 -45.86 -10.02 8.92
N LYS A 308 -46.71 -10.39 7.96
CA LYS A 308 -48.12 -10.65 8.20
C LYS A 308 -48.28 -11.84 9.14
N ARG A 309 -49.42 -11.88 9.82
CA ARG A 309 -49.73 -12.95 10.77
C ARG A 309 -49.80 -14.31 10.07
N GLY A 310 -49.09 -15.30 10.60
CA GLY A 310 -49.12 -16.68 10.13
C GLY A 310 -48.15 -17.00 8.99
N GLU A 311 -47.33 -16.03 8.57
CA GLU A 311 -46.27 -16.26 7.59
C GLU A 311 -45.09 -17.02 8.21
N VAL A 312 -44.42 -17.84 7.39
CA VAL A 312 -43.18 -18.53 7.79
C VAL A 312 -41.99 -17.64 7.42
N PRO A 313 -41.22 -17.09 8.38
CA PRO A 313 -40.19 -16.10 8.09
C PRO A 313 -39.10 -16.58 7.13
N GLU A 314 -38.72 -17.85 7.24
CA GLU A 314 -37.69 -18.46 6.39
C GLU A 314 -38.07 -18.42 4.91
N VAL A 315 -39.35 -18.66 4.59
CA VAL A 315 -39.87 -18.64 3.21
C VAL A 315 -39.84 -17.22 2.64
N VAL A 316 -40.25 -16.23 3.43
CA VAL A 316 -40.21 -14.82 3.02
C VAL A 316 -38.77 -14.35 2.85
N LEU A 317 -37.88 -14.73 3.76
CA LEU A 317 -36.45 -14.44 3.69
C LEU A 317 -35.78 -15.04 2.44
N ASN A 318 -36.11 -16.28 2.09
CA ASN A 318 -35.60 -16.93 0.87
C ASN A 318 -36.09 -16.20 -0.41
N ASN A 319 -37.34 -15.76 -0.43
CA ASN A 319 -37.88 -14.95 -1.51
C ASN A 319 -37.19 -13.58 -1.62
N LEU A 320 -36.88 -12.96 -0.48
CA LEU A 320 -36.10 -11.72 -0.39
C LEU A 320 -34.67 -11.93 -0.93
N TYR A 321 -33.97 -12.98 -0.53
CA TYR A 321 -32.63 -13.30 -1.07
C TYR A 321 -32.64 -13.52 -2.59
N LYS A 322 -33.68 -14.16 -3.12
CA LYS A 322 -33.78 -14.43 -4.56
C LYS A 322 -34.09 -13.19 -5.39
N SER A 323 -34.82 -12.23 -4.82
CA SER A 323 -35.44 -11.13 -5.57
C SER A 323 -34.82 -9.76 -5.29
N THR A 324 -33.92 -9.66 -4.32
CA THR A 324 -33.32 -8.40 -3.84
C THR A 324 -31.81 -8.54 -3.63
N GLN A 325 -31.13 -7.42 -3.42
CA GLN A 325 -29.69 -7.41 -3.11
C GLN A 325 -29.36 -7.78 -1.65
N LEU A 326 -30.32 -8.34 -0.89
CA LEU A 326 -29.98 -9.04 0.36
C LEU A 326 -29.10 -10.26 0.10
N GLN A 327 -29.09 -10.78 -1.13
CA GLN A 327 -28.03 -11.65 -1.61
C GLN A 327 -27.52 -11.08 -2.94
N ASP A 328 -26.21 -10.88 -3.05
CA ASP A 328 -25.57 -10.34 -4.25
C ASP A 328 -24.30 -11.13 -4.59
N ASN A 329 -23.73 -10.86 -5.76
CA ASN A 329 -22.57 -11.57 -6.29
C ASN A 329 -21.43 -10.61 -6.57
N PHE A 330 -20.28 -10.88 -5.95
CA PHE A 330 -19.03 -10.24 -6.34
C PHE A 330 -18.34 -11.08 -7.41
N GLY A 331 -18.29 -10.59 -8.65
CA GLY A 331 -17.53 -11.21 -9.73
C GLY A 331 -16.04 -10.89 -9.60
N MET A 332 -15.23 -11.88 -9.23
CA MET A 332 -13.78 -11.74 -9.16
C MET A 332 -13.19 -11.71 -10.56
N ASN A 333 -12.38 -10.70 -10.85
CA ASN A 333 -11.60 -10.59 -12.06
C ASN A 333 -10.27 -9.89 -11.72
N MET A 334 -9.26 -10.70 -11.41
CA MET A 334 -8.03 -10.29 -10.75
C MET A 334 -6.98 -9.78 -11.75
N VAL A 335 -7.29 -8.65 -12.40
CA VAL A 335 -6.41 -8.01 -13.39
C VAL A 335 -5.63 -6.86 -12.76
N ALA A 336 -4.32 -6.86 -12.89
CA ALA A 336 -3.44 -5.77 -12.45
C ALA A 336 -2.35 -5.49 -13.50
N LEU A 337 -1.67 -4.36 -13.37
CA LEU A 337 -0.51 -4.04 -14.18
C LEU A 337 0.72 -4.77 -13.62
N VAL A 338 1.39 -5.52 -14.49
CA VAL A 338 2.72 -6.10 -14.28
C VAL A 338 3.62 -5.50 -15.36
N ASP A 339 4.65 -4.76 -14.95
CA ASP A 339 5.54 -4.07 -15.89
C ASP A 339 4.78 -3.22 -16.93
N ASN A 340 3.79 -2.46 -16.45
CA ASN A 340 2.86 -1.64 -17.26
C ASN A 340 1.99 -2.43 -18.27
N GLN A 341 1.91 -3.75 -18.15
CA GLN A 341 1.04 -4.58 -18.98
C GLN A 341 -0.10 -5.17 -18.14
N PRO A 342 -1.36 -5.10 -18.61
CA PRO A 342 -2.47 -5.73 -17.90
C PRO A 342 -2.34 -7.26 -17.97
N ARG A 343 -2.35 -7.91 -16.80
CA ARG A 343 -2.31 -9.37 -16.67
C ARG A 343 -3.40 -9.86 -15.73
N LEU A 344 -4.03 -10.97 -16.11
CA LEU A 344 -4.87 -11.75 -15.20
C LEU A 344 -3.96 -12.56 -14.29
N LEU A 345 -4.13 -12.42 -12.98
CA LEU A 345 -3.28 -13.04 -11.98
C LEU A 345 -4.10 -13.92 -11.05
N ASN A 346 -3.50 -15.02 -10.59
CA ASN A 346 -4.03 -15.83 -9.50
C ASN A 346 -3.49 -15.33 -8.13
N LEU A 347 -3.97 -15.94 -7.03
CA LEU A 347 -3.59 -15.52 -5.67
C LEU A 347 -2.09 -15.63 -5.41
N LYS A 348 -1.48 -16.76 -5.81
CA LYS A 348 -0.03 -17.00 -5.62
C LYS A 348 0.81 -15.95 -6.34
N GLN A 349 0.49 -15.67 -7.60
CA GLN A 349 1.21 -14.69 -8.41
C GLN A 349 1.16 -13.29 -7.78
N MET A 350 0.01 -12.87 -7.24
CA MET A 350 -0.09 -11.58 -6.54
C MET A 350 0.83 -11.49 -5.33
N LEU A 351 0.89 -12.56 -4.51
CA LEU A 351 1.79 -12.64 -3.36
C LEU A 351 3.26 -12.65 -3.79
N GLU A 352 3.60 -13.39 -4.85
CA GLU A 352 4.94 -13.45 -5.41
C GLU A 352 5.41 -12.09 -5.93
N TYR A 353 4.58 -11.36 -6.67
CA TYR A 353 4.92 -10.03 -7.16
C TYR A 353 5.11 -9.02 -6.02
N PHE A 354 4.26 -9.08 -4.99
CA PHE A 354 4.45 -8.25 -3.79
C PHE A 354 5.77 -8.57 -3.08
N LEU A 355 6.08 -9.85 -2.84
CA LEU A 355 7.33 -10.26 -2.19
C LEU A 355 8.57 -9.94 -3.03
N ALA A 356 8.48 -10.05 -4.36
CA ALA A 356 9.55 -9.62 -5.28
C ALA A 356 9.82 -8.11 -5.16
N HIS A 357 8.76 -7.29 -5.13
CA HIS A 357 8.87 -5.85 -4.90
C HIS A 357 9.50 -5.54 -3.53
N ARG A 358 9.11 -6.24 -2.47
CA ARG A 358 9.73 -6.08 -1.14
C ARG A 358 11.23 -6.39 -1.16
N ARG A 359 11.66 -7.45 -1.85
CA ARG A 359 13.09 -7.77 -2.01
C ARG A 359 13.84 -6.66 -2.73
N GLU A 360 13.27 -6.11 -3.80
CA GLU A 360 13.87 -5.00 -4.55
C GLU A 360 14.01 -3.74 -3.67
N VAL A 361 12.92 -3.34 -3.01
CA VAL A 361 12.87 -2.16 -2.12
C VAL A 361 13.91 -2.26 -1.00
N ILE A 362 14.00 -3.43 -0.34
CA ILE A 362 14.99 -3.64 0.73
C ILE A 362 16.41 -3.58 0.17
N THR A 363 16.66 -4.21 -0.97
CA THR A 363 17.98 -4.19 -1.61
C THR A 363 18.40 -2.75 -1.96
N ARG A 364 17.51 -1.96 -2.57
CA ARG A 364 17.76 -0.54 -2.90
C ARG A 364 17.99 0.29 -1.65
N ARG A 365 17.17 0.11 -0.60
CA ARG A 365 17.34 0.77 0.70
C ARG A 365 18.72 0.47 1.29
N THR A 366 19.11 -0.80 1.30
CA THR A 366 20.40 -1.25 1.85
C THR A 366 21.57 -0.68 1.04
N ILE A 367 21.47 -0.61 -0.29
CA ILE A 367 22.48 0.04 -1.14
C ILE A 367 22.58 1.54 -0.84
N PHE A 368 21.44 2.23 -0.69
CA PHE A 368 21.41 3.65 -0.34
C PHE A 368 22.06 3.90 1.02
N GLU A 369 21.68 3.14 2.04
CA GLU A 369 22.23 3.23 3.40
C GLU A 369 23.72 2.90 3.41
N LEU A 370 24.16 1.90 2.63
CA LEU A 370 25.57 1.55 2.49
C LEU A 370 26.37 2.68 1.85
N ARG A 371 25.84 3.30 0.79
CA ARG A 371 26.48 4.46 0.14
C ARG A 371 26.63 5.62 1.13
N LYS A 372 25.58 5.94 1.90
CA LYS A 372 25.62 6.98 2.93
C LYS A 372 26.55 6.66 4.09
N ALA A 373 26.58 5.41 4.54
CA ALA A 373 27.50 4.96 5.57
C ALA A 373 28.95 5.05 5.10
N ARG A 374 29.26 4.65 3.85
CA ARG A 374 30.61 4.81 3.25
C ARG A 374 31.03 6.28 3.14
N GLU A 375 30.15 7.15 2.66
CA GLU A 375 30.40 8.61 2.60
C GLU A 375 30.74 9.16 3.99
N ARG A 376 29.95 8.78 5.01
CA ARG A 376 30.17 9.23 6.40
C ARG A 376 31.44 8.63 7.01
N GLY A 377 31.66 7.33 6.79
CA GLY A 377 32.84 6.60 7.25
C GLY A 377 34.11 7.20 6.69
N HIS A 378 34.12 7.58 5.41
CA HIS A 378 35.23 8.27 4.78
C HIS A 378 35.54 9.60 5.47
N VAL A 379 34.55 10.43 5.78
CA VAL A 379 34.80 11.69 6.51
C VAL A 379 35.37 11.42 7.91
N LEU A 380 34.78 10.47 8.64
CA LEU A 380 35.21 10.11 9.99
C LEU A 380 36.64 9.53 10.03
N GLU A 381 37.01 8.74 9.03
CA GLU A 381 38.36 8.21 8.84
C GLU A 381 39.39 9.34 8.73
N GLY A 382 39.10 10.35 7.90
CA GLY A 382 39.95 11.54 7.75
C GLY A 382 40.05 12.35 9.04
N LEU A 383 38.95 12.53 9.76
CA LEU A 383 38.94 13.21 11.07
C LEU A 383 39.76 12.43 12.12
N ALA A 384 39.64 11.10 12.15
CA ALA A 384 40.43 10.25 13.05
C ALA A 384 41.93 10.36 12.77
N VAL A 385 42.33 10.40 11.50
CA VAL A 385 43.73 10.67 11.09
C VAL A 385 44.17 12.06 11.54
N ALA A 386 43.33 13.08 11.36
CA ALA A 386 43.65 14.45 11.78
C ALA A 386 43.83 14.59 13.29
N LEU A 387 42.95 13.95 14.08
CA LEU A 387 43.04 13.94 15.54
C LEU A 387 44.30 13.24 16.05
N ALA A 388 44.69 12.13 15.42
CA ALA A 388 45.93 11.42 15.75
C ALA A 388 47.20 12.25 15.48
N ASN A 389 47.12 13.28 14.64
CA ASN A 389 48.24 14.10 14.20
C ASN A 389 48.03 15.61 14.43
N ILE A 390 47.20 15.98 15.41
CA ILE A 390 46.60 17.32 15.49
C ILE A 390 47.61 18.47 15.49
N ASP A 391 48.73 18.34 16.21
CA ASP A 391 49.76 19.38 16.28
C ASP A 391 50.36 19.68 14.91
N ARG A 392 50.59 18.64 14.11
CA ARG A 392 51.14 18.77 12.76
C ARG A 392 50.12 19.37 11.79
N PHE A 393 48.84 18.98 11.90
CA PHE A 393 47.76 19.61 11.13
C PHE A 393 47.66 21.10 11.44
N ILE A 394 47.64 21.49 12.72
CA ILE A 394 47.58 22.90 13.14
C ILE A 394 48.80 23.67 12.62
N ALA A 395 50.00 23.08 12.66
CA ALA A 395 51.20 23.71 12.15
C ALA A 395 51.11 24.03 10.65
N ILE A 396 50.62 23.09 9.83
CA ILE A 396 50.43 23.29 8.39
C ILE A 396 49.38 24.38 8.13
N ILE A 397 48.23 24.32 8.82
CA ILE A 397 47.14 25.29 8.65
C ILE A 397 47.59 26.70 9.02
N LYS A 398 48.35 26.87 10.11
CA LYS A 398 48.88 28.17 10.54
C LYS A 398 49.94 28.75 9.62
N ALA A 399 50.70 27.89 8.93
CA ALA A 399 51.76 28.31 8.01
C ALA A 399 51.22 28.68 6.62
N ALA A 400 50.06 28.14 6.23
CA ALA A 400 49.45 28.39 4.93
C ALA A 400 48.86 29.81 4.84
N ALA A 401 49.05 30.46 3.68
CA ALA A 401 48.57 31.82 3.45
C ALA A 401 47.04 31.94 3.31
N ASN A 402 46.37 30.86 2.90
CA ASN A 402 44.92 30.79 2.73
C ASN A 402 44.43 29.33 2.80
N PRO A 403 43.11 29.09 2.92
CA PRO A 403 42.55 27.74 3.04
C PRO A 403 42.84 26.82 1.86
N VAL A 404 42.93 27.34 0.63
CA VAL A 404 43.22 26.54 -0.57
C VAL A 404 44.63 25.95 -0.50
N VAL A 405 45.62 26.78 -0.12
CA VAL A 405 47.00 26.33 0.08
C VAL A 405 47.08 25.33 1.23
N ALA A 406 46.39 25.59 2.35
CA ALA A 406 46.36 24.66 3.48
C ALA A 406 45.83 23.28 3.06
N LYS A 407 44.74 23.25 2.29
CA LYS A 407 44.13 22.02 1.78
C LYS A 407 45.10 21.23 0.90
N GLN A 408 45.74 21.90 -0.06
CA GLN A 408 46.73 21.27 -0.96
C GLN A 408 47.91 20.67 -0.18
N GLU A 409 48.43 21.40 0.80
CA GLU A 409 49.52 20.92 1.67
C GLU A 409 49.10 19.71 2.51
N LEU A 410 47.89 19.74 3.09
CA LEU A 410 47.37 18.61 3.88
C LEU A 410 47.20 17.34 3.03
N MET A 411 46.75 17.48 1.78
CA MET A 411 46.57 16.37 0.83
C MET A 411 47.90 15.83 0.28
N ALA A 412 48.92 16.68 0.14
CA ALA A 412 50.24 16.28 -0.36
C ALA A 412 51.03 15.42 0.65
N GLN A 413 50.69 15.48 1.93
CA GLN A 413 51.35 14.73 3.00
C GLN A 413 50.80 13.31 3.16
N ALA A 414 51.64 12.42 3.68
CA ALA A 414 51.23 11.09 4.13
C ALA A 414 51.18 11.07 5.66
N TRP A 415 50.12 10.50 6.21
CA TRP A 415 49.79 10.56 7.64
C TRP A 415 49.81 9.17 8.28
N ASP A 416 50.13 9.08 9.56
CA ASP A 416 50.04 7.82 10.30
C ASP A 416 48.80 7.81 11.22
N SER A 417 48.13 6.66 11.32
CA SER A 417 47.01 6.48 12.25
C SER A 417 46.88 5.00 12.61
N SER A 418 47.26 4.66 13.84
CA SER A 418 47.14 3.31 14.37
C SER A 418 45.67 2.85 14.43
N LEU A 419 44.77 3.75 14.84
CA LEU A 419 43.34 3.48 14.94
C LEU A 419 42.73 3.09 13.59
N VAL A 420 42.97 3.90 12.55
CA VAL A 420 42.43 3.63 11.20
C VAL A 420 43.03 2.34 10.63
N ARG A 421 44.33 2.11 10.87
CA ARG A 421 44.99 0.87 10.45
C ARG A 421 44.36 -0.36 11.10
N GLU A 422 44.08 -0.32 12.39
CA GLU A 422 43.43 -1.42 13.12
C GLU A 422 42.00 -1.66 12.64
N MET A 423 41.23 -0.59 12.38
CA MET A 423 39.85 -0.70 11.87
C MET A 423 39.80 -1.32 10.47
N LEU A 424 40.64 -0.84 9.56
CA LEU A 424 40.69 -1.35 8.19
C LEU A 424 41.25 -2.78 8.13
N ALA A 425 42.13 -3.16 9.06
CA ALA A 425 42.61 -4.55 9.17
C ALA A 425 41.49 -5.50 9.60
N ARG A 426 40.59 -5.09 10.50
CA ARG A 426 39.40 -5.88 10.86
C ARG A 426 38.45 -6.03 9.67
N ALA A 427 38.17 -4.93 8.97
CA ALA A 427 37.37 -4.91 7.75
C ALA A 427 37.88 -5.85 6.65
N GLU A 428 39.20 -6.05 6.54
CA GLU A 428 39.82 -6.97 5.57
C GLU A 428 39.37 -8.43 5.77
N GLY A 429 39.13 -8.84 7.01
CA GLY A 429 38.76 -10.22 7.36
C GLY A 429 37.26 -10.48 7.48
N GLU A 430 36.45 -9.44 7.71
CA GLU A 430 35.05 -9.57 8.10
C GLU A 430 34.06 -9.33 6.95
N ALA A 431 34.43 -8.55 5.92
CA ALA A 431 33.50 -8.13 4.88
C ALA A 431 33.90 -8.63 3.47
N PRO A 432 32.92 -9.04 2.63
CA PRO A 432 33.15 -9.27 1.21
C PRO A 432 33.75 -8.05 0.52
N GLY A 433 34.92 -8.20 -0.11
CA GLY A 433 35.65 -7.11 -0.77
C GLY A 433 36.69 -6.38 0.10
N GLY A 434 36.87 -6.81 1.36
CA GLY A 434 37.91 -6.33 2.28
C GLY A 434 37.80 -4.83 2.57
N ARG A 435 38.93 -4.18 2.94
CA ARG A 435 38.97 -2.74 3.25
C ARG A 435 38.45 -1.85 2.12
N ASN A 436 38.54 -2.32 0.87
CA ASN A 436 38.07 -1.55 -0.28
C ASN A 436 36.54 -1.44 -0.33
N ALA A 437 35.82 -2.39 0.26
CA ALA A 437 34.36 -2.35 0.33
C ALA A 437 33.81 -1.26 1.28
N PHE A 438 34.67 -0.63 2.08
CA PHE A 438 34.30 0.47 2.99
C PHE A 438 34.52 1.85 2.38
N ARG A 439 35.16 1.90 1.21
CA ARG A 439 35.45 3.17 0.53
C ARG A 439 34.23 3.66 -0.26
N PRO A 440 34.03 4.99 -0.36
CA PRO A 440 33.04 5.55 -1.27
C PRO A 440 33.30 5.15 -2.73
N GLU A 441 32.23 5.03 -3.51
CA GLU A 441 32.33 4.77 -4.94
C GLU A 441 33.01 5.96 -5.66
N GLY A 442 33.91 5.66 -6.60
CA GLY A 442 34.64 6.67 -7.36
C GLY A 442 35.86 7.30 -6.65
N LEU A 443 36.13 6.96 -5.38
CA LEU A 443 37.33 7.45 -4.69
C LEU A 443 38.60 6.87 -5.32
N LEU A 444 39.49 7.74 -5.80
CA LEU A 444 40.73 7.32 -6.47
C LEU A 444 41.63 6.47 -5.55
N PRO A 445 42.35 5.47 -6.10
CA PRO A 445 43.22 4.59 -5.30
C PRO A 445 44.35 5.30 -4.53
N GLU A 446 44.74 6.48 -4.99
CA GLU A 446 45.79 7.30 -4.35
C GLU A 446 45.39 7.89 -3.00
N TYR A 447 44.10 7.88 -2.66
CA TYR A 447 43.58 8.31 -1.36
C TYR A 447 43.31 7.13 -0.44
N GLY A 448 43.21 7.38 0.87
CA GLY A 448 43.01 6.35 1.88
C GLY A 448 44.30 5.67 2.31
N MET A 449 44.17 4.54 3.00
CA MET A 449 45.29 3.73 3.47
C MET A 449 46.08 3.14 2.28
N GLN A 450 47.37 3.47 2.21
CA GLN A 450 48.29 2.98 1.17
C GLN A 450 49.00 1.69 1.63
N ASP A 451 49.63 0.98 0.70
CA ASP A 451 50.37 -0.25 1.01
C ASP A 451 51.60 -0.02 1.89
N SER A 452 52.09 1.22 1.97
CA SER A 452 53.11 1.64 2.94
C SER A 452 52.60 1.68 4.38
N GLY A 453 51.28 1.54 4.60
CA GLY A 453 50.62 1.73 5.88
C GLY A 453 50.42 3.19 6.28
N LEU A 454 50.73 4.13 5.38
CA LEU A 454 50.44 5.55 5.57
C LEU A 454 49.14 5.94 4.86
N TYR A 455 48.48 6.96 5.39
CA TYR A 455 47.19 7.46 4.96
C TYR A 455 47.31 8.71 4.08
N ARG A 456 46.53 8.78 3.00
CA ARG A 456 46.42 9.98 2.15
C ARG A 456 45.00 10.56 2.18
N LEU A 457 44.90 11.84 2.51
CA LEU A 457 43.62 12.53 2.60
C LEU A 457 43.05 12.85 1.21
N SER A 458 41.74 12.65 1.04
CA SER A 458 41.01 13.14 -0.13
C SER A 458 40.68 14.64 -0.01
N ASP A 459 40.23 15.22 -1.13
CA ASP A 459 39.75 16.59 -1.19
C ASP A 459 38.62 16.86 -0.18
N ASP A 460 37.61 15.98 -0.14
CA ASP A 460 36.49 16.07 0.80
C ASP A 460 36.94 16.00 2.27
N GLN A 461 37.84 15.07 2.60
CA GLN A 461 38.35 14.93 3.97
C GLN A 461 39.11 16.18 4.40
N ALA A 462 40.01 16.68 3.55
CA ALA A 462 40.78 17.88 3.85
C ALA A 462 39.86 19.11 4.02
N GLN A 463 38.80 19.22 3.21
CA GLN A 463 37.79 20.27 3.34
C GLN A 463 37.06 20.19 4.69
N GLU A 464 36.59 19.01 5.10
CA GLU A 464 35.90 18.79 6.37
C GLU A 464 36.80 19.07 7.58
N ILE A 465 38.08 18.65 7.51
CA ILE A 465 39.07 18.93 8.56
C ILE A 465 39.28 20.45 8.73
N LEU A 466 39.35 21.22 7.64
CA LEU A 466 39.50 22.68 7.71
C LEU A 466 38.27 23.38 8.28
N GLN A 467 37.08 22.77 8.18
CA GLN A 467 35.84 23.27 8.76
C GLN A 467 35.63 22.85 10.22
N MET A 468 36.54 22.02 10.77
CA MET A 468 36.45 21.54 12.13
C MET A 468 36.52 22.70 13.14
N ARG A 469 35.58 22.72 14.09
CA ARG A 469 35.54 23.72 15.16
C ARG A 469 36.43 23.31 16.33
N LEU A 470 37.08 24.28 16.98
CA LEU A 470 37.96 24.03 18.13
C LEU A 470 37.33 23.20 19.26
N GLN A 471 36.01 23.29 19.47
CA GLN A 471 35.29 22.47 20.46
C GLN A 471 35.45 20.96 20.22
N ARG A 472 35.65 20.52 18.98
CA ARG A 472 35.88 19.11 18.59
C ARG A 472 37.22 18.56 19.08
N LEU A 473 38.13 19.43 19.54
CA LEU A 473 39.43 19.02 20.07
C LEU A 473 39.39 18.62 21.54
N THR A 474 38.27 18.81 22.23
CA THR A 474 38.11 18.33 23.61
C THR A 474 38.10 16.79 23.64
N GLY A 475 38.68 16.18 24.69
CA GLY A 475 38.83 14.72 24.75
C GLY A 475 37.53 13.94 24.54
N LEU A 476 36.43 14.40 25.15
CA LEU A 476 35.10 13.79 24.96
C LEU A 476 34.61 13.84 23.51
N GLU A 477 34.91 14.90 22.76
CA GLU A 477 34.50 15.01 21.36
C GLU A 477 35.37 14.14 20.45
N GLN A 478 36.65 13.94 20.79
CA GLN A 478 37.51 13.00 20.09
C GLN A 478 37.01 11.57 20.26
N ASP A 479 36.69 11.17 21.51
CA ASP A 479 36.15 9.85 21.81
C ASP A 479 34.83 9.59 21.06
N LYS A 480 33.95 10.61 20.97
CA LYS A 480 32.72 10.52 20.18
C LYS A 480 32.98 10.27 18.69
N ILE A 481 33.93 10.98 18.08
CA ILE A 481 34.27 10.78 16.66
C ILE A 481 34.81 9.36 16.44
N VAL A 482 35.67 8.88 17.33
CA VAL A 482 36.22 7.53 17.26
C VAL A 482 35.14 6.47 17.42
N ASN A 483 34.21 6.65 18.36
CA ASN A 483 33.09 5.72 18.56
C ASN A 483 32.11 5.74 17.38
N GLU A 484 31.76 6.93 16.87
CA GLU A 484 30.93 7.06 15.67
C GLU A 484 31.59 6.37 14.47
N TYR A 485 32.92 6.48 14.31
CA TYR A 485 33.65 5.77 13.27
C TYR A 485 33.52 4.25 13.43
N LYS A 486 33.65 3.71 14.64
CA LYS A 486 33.44 2.27 14.90
C LYS A 486 32.02 1.83 14.51
N GLU A 487 31.02 2.57 14.97
CA GLU A 487 29.60 2.27 14.70
C GLU A 487 29.30 2.29 13.20
N VAL A 488 29.85 3.26 12.46
CA VAL A 488 29.68 3.34 11.00
C VAL A 488 30.39 2.20 10.29
N MET A 489 31.58 1.79 10.74
CA MET A 489 32.28 0.63 10.18
C MET A 489 31.47 -0.66 10.43
N ASP A 490 30.98 -0.87 11.65
CA ASP A 490 30.13 -2.03 11.98
C ASP A 490 28.84 -2.02 11.13
N GLN A 491 28.23 -0.84 10.92
CA GLN A 491 27.07 -0.67 10.05
C GLN A 491 27.39 -1.03 8.59
N ILE A 492 28.52 -0.58 8.04
CA ILE A 492 28.94 -0.93 6.67
C ILE A 492 29.12 -2.44 6.53
N ALA A 493 29.78 -3.08 7.51
CA ALA A 493 30.00 -4.52 7.52
C ALA A 493 28.66 -5.28 7.53
N ASP A 494 27.71 -4.85 8.37
CA ASP A 494 26.38 -5.47 8.44
C ASP A 494 25.58 -5.31 7.14
N LEU A 495 25.60 -4.12 6.54
CA LEU A 495 24.92 -3.85 5.27
C LEU A 495 25.54 -4.66 4.11
N LEU A 496 26.86 -4.80 4.08
CA LEU A 496 27.55 -5.66 3.10
C LEU A 496 27.18 -7.13 3.27
N ASP A 497 27.11 -7.61 4.50
CA ASP A 497 26.69 -8.98 4.81
C ASP A 497 25.21 -9.23 4.44
N LEU A 498 24.33 -8.25 4.70
CA LEU A 498 22.92 -8.28 4.28
C LEU A 498 22.79 -8.38 2.76
N LEU A 499 23.56 -7.60 1.99
CA LEU A 499 23.56 -7.68 0.52
C LEU A 499 24.15 -8.98 -0.03
N ALA A 500 25.11 -9.57 0.69
CA ALA A 500 25.77 -10.81 0.27
C ALA A 500 24.91 -12.06 0.53
N LYS A 501 23.95 -12.00 1.46
CA LYS A 501 23.18 -13.15 1.95
C LYS A 501 21.67 -12.99 1.70
N PRO A 502 21.11 -13.61 0.64
CA PRO A 502 19.67 -13.54 0.34
C PRO A 502 18.75 -13.99 1.49
N GLU A 503 19.21 -14.92 2.33
CA GLU A 503 18.51 -15.37 3.53
C GLU A 503 18.34 -14.26 4.57
N ARG A 504 19.29 -13.31 4.66
CA ARG A 504 19.16 -12.15 5.53
C ARG A 504 18.11 -11.18 5.02
N VAL A 505 18.06 -10.91 3.71
CA VAL A 505 16.99 -10.10 3.10
C VAL A 505 15.63 -10.72 3.36
N THR A 506 15.54 -12.05 3.21
CA THR A 506 14.32 -12.81 3.53
C THR A 506 13.90 -12.63 4.99
N LYS A 507 14.87 -12.67 5.93
CA LYS A 507 14.58 -12.44 7.35
C LYS A 507 14.11 -11.01 7.64
N VAL A 508 14.66 -10.01 6.95
CA VAL A 508 14.18 -8.61 7.08
C VAL A 508 12.74 -8.49 6.60
N ILE A 509 12.38 -9.10 5.46
CA ILE A 509 10.99 -9.11 4.96
C ILE A 509 10.07 -9.77 5.98
N GLU A 510 10.46 -10.92 6.53
CA GLU A 510 9.68 -11.63 7.55
C GLU A 510 9.44 -10.74 8.78
N THR A 511 10.48 -10.09 9.30
CA THR A 511 10.37 -9.19 10.45
C THR A 511 9.44 -8.02 10.15
N GLU A 512 9.60 -7.32 9.03
CA GLU A 512 8.74 -6.19 8.65
C GLU A 512 7.27 -6.63 8.49
N LEU A 513 7.01 -7.81 7.90
CA LEU A 513 5.66 -8.34 7.77
C LEU A 513 5.04 -8.68 9.13
N LEU A 514 5.83 -9.24 10.06
CA LEU A 514 5.36 -9.54 11.41
C LEU A 514 5.08 -8.27 12.23
N GLU A 515 5.88 -7.21 12.05
CA GLU A 515 5.64 -5.90 12.66
C GLU A 515 4.34 -5.28 12.15
N VAL A 516 4.12 -5.30 10.83
CA VAL A 516 2.85 -4.86 10.22
C VAL A 516 1.67 -5.64 10.81
N LYS A 517 1.80 -6.98 10.91
CA LYS A 517 0.76 -7.83 11.47
C LYS A 517 0.48 -7.50 12.94
N ALA A 518 1.52 -7.30 13.74
CA ALA A 518 1.37 -6.99 15.16
C ALA A 518 0.67 -5.64 15.39
N GLU A 519 0.95 -4.64 14.55
CA GLU A 519 0.37 -3.30 14.69
C GLU A 519 -1.03 -3.17 14.06
N PHE A 520 -1.24 -3.76 12.88
CA PHE A 520 -2.44 -3.55 12.06
C PHE A 520 -3.34 -4.78 11.92
N GLY A 521 -2.91 -5.93 12.44
CA GLY A 521 -3.70 -7.16 12.49
C GLY A 521 -4.66 -7.20 13.68
N ALA A 522 -5.23 -8.39 13.94
CA ALA A 522 -6.22 -8.59 15.00
C ALA A 522 -5.67 -8.37 16.42
N ASP A 523 -4.36 -8.57 16.62
CA ASP A 523 -3.69 -8.31 17.90
C ASP A 523 -3.39 -6.81 18.13
N GLY A 524 -3.53 -5.99 17.08
CA GLY A 524 -3.24 -4.56 17.07
C GLY A 524 -4.50 -3.72 16.89
N SER A 525 -4.61 -3.06 15.74
CA SER A 525 -5.68 -2.09 15.45
C SER A 525 -6.89 -2.62 14.66
N ASP A 526 -6.87 -3.86 14.19
CA ASP A 526 -8.00 -4.47 13.46
C ASP A 526 -8.85 -5.36 14.37
N SER A 527 -10.13 -5.51 14.04
CA SER A 527 -11.07 -6.35 14.79
C SER A 527 -11.01 -7.83 14.40
N GLY A 528 -10.04 -8.22 13.58
CA GLY A 528 -10.00 -9.53 12.92
C GLY A 528 -11.03 -9.65 11.78
N ARG A 529 -11.34 -10.89 11.41
CA ARG A 529 -12.29 -11.18 10.32
C ARG A 529 -13.67 -10.59 10.59
N ARG A 530 -14.25 -9.91 9.60
CA ARG A 530 -15.60 -9.35 9.66
C ARG A 530 -16.61 -10.26 8.97
N SER A 531 -16.31 -10.71 7.75
CA SER A 531 -17.22 -11.56 6.99
C SER A 531 -17.26 -12.98 7.55
N PHE A 532 -18.47 -13.49 7.81
CA PHE A 532 -18.68 -14.88 8.21
C PHE A 532 -18.67 -15.80 6.98
N ILE A 533 -18.06 -16.98 7.08
CA ILE A 533 -17.97 -17.93 5.96
C ILE A 533 -18.89 -19.12 6.25
N GLU A 534 -19.95 -19.25 5.45
CA GLU A 534 -20.80 -20.44 5.43
C GLU A 534 -20.26 -21.41 4.36
N MET A 535 -19.63 -22.50 4.78
CA MET A 535 -19.04 -23.48 3.87
C MET A 535 -20.10 -24.34 3.19
N ASN A 536 -21.19 -24.65 3.91
CA ASN A 536 -22.26 -25.55 3.46
C ASN A 536 -23.37 -24.75 2.79
N ALA A 537 -23.04 -24.13 1.66
CA ALA A 537 -24.04 -23.47 0.83
C ALA A 537 -24.97 -24.49 0.17
N THR A 538 -26.26 -24.41 0.47
CA THR A 538 -27.32 -25.12 -0.25
C THR A 538 -27.93 -24.18 -1.29
N GLU A 539 -28.09 -24.67 -2.51
CA GLU A 539 -28.86 -23.93 -3.50
C GLU A 539 -30.31 -23.80 -3.05
N LEU A 540 -30.90 -22.62 -3.25
CA LEU A 540 -32.33 -22.39 -2.98
C LEU A 540 -33.14 -23.08 -4.07
N PHE A 541 -33.92 -24.08 -3.69
CA PHE A 541 -34.85 -24.76 -4.59
C PHE A 541 -36.19 -24.04 -4.64
N THR A 542 -37.08 -24.44 -5.55
CA THR A 542 -38.38 -23.76 -5.71
C THR A 542 -39.28 -24.05 -4.51
N GLU A 543 -39.10 -25.22 -3.91
CA GLU A 543 -39.78 -25.72 -2.72
C GLU A 543 -39.47 -24.85 -1.49
N ASP A 544 -38.25 -24.32 -1.37
CA ASP A 544 -37.83 -23.44 -0.26
C ASP A 544 -38.47 -22.04 -0.30
N LEU A 545 -39.18 -21.74 -1.40
CA LEU A 545 -39.86 -20.46 -1.63
C LEU A 545 -41.37 -20.55 -1.39
N ILE A 546 -41.88 -21.75 -1.06
CA ILE A 546 -43.31 -22.01 -0.94
C ILE A 546 -43.59 -22.51 0.48
N THR A 547 -44.51 -21.85 1.17
CA THR A 547 -44.96 -22.29 2.49
C THR A 547 -45.66 -23.65 2.40
N PRO A 548 -45.22 -24.66 3.17
CA PRO A 548 -45.91 -25.95 3.22
C PRO A 548 -47.38 -25.77 3.65
N THR A 549 -48.29 -26.41 2.92
CA THR A 549 -49.73 -26.37 3.23
C THR A 549 -50.22 -27.78 3.52
N ASP A 550 -50.94 -27.96 4.64
CA ASP A 550 -51.59 -29.23 4.95
C ASP A 550 -52.74 -29.48 3.96
N MET A 551 -52.60 -30.52 3.16
CA MET A 551 -53.59 -30.91 2.15
C MET A 551 -54.18 -32.27 2.49
N VAL A 552 -55.50 -32.38 2.43
CA VAL A 552 -56.22 -33.67 2.48
C VAL A 552 -56.55 -34.10 1.05
N VAL A 553 -56.00 -35.24 0.65
CA VAL A 553 -56.36 -35.90 -0.62
C VAL A 553 -57.45 -36.91 -0.35
N THR A 554 -58.70 -36.56 -0.67
CA THR A 554 -59.82 -37.50 -0.64
C THR A 554 -59.87 -38.25 -1.97
N LEU A 555 -59.62 -39.56 -1.95
CA LEU A 555 -60.00 -40.43 -3.07
C LEU A 555 -61.50 -40.74 -2.96
N SER A 556 -62.27 -40.40 -4.01
CA SER A 556 -63.71 -40.72 -4.13
C SER A 556 -63.95 -41.98 -4.93
#